data_AF-A0A2V6FPG5-F1
#
_entry.id   AF-A0A2V6FPG5-F1
#
_cell.length_a   1.000
_cell.length_b   1.000
_cell.length_c   1.000
_cell.angle_alpha   90.00
_cell.angle_beta   90.00
_cell.angle_gamma   90.00
#
_symmetry.space_group_name_H-M   'P 1'
#
loop_
_entity.id
_entity.type
_entity.pdbx_description
1 polymer ?
#
loop_
_entity_poly.entity_id
_entity_poly.type
_entity_poly.pdbx_seq_one_letter_code
_entity_poly.pdbx_strand_id
1 'polypeptide(L)' 'MANYDCDVALVGAALDIVAAENTFGAGAVVQFFGDVRPLENGEHIDGIEYEAHQEMAEHQLRK' A
#
# COMPACT_ATOMS: atom_id res chain seq x y z
N MET A 1 21.45 -11.13 -11.57
CA MET A 1 20.20 -10.36 -11.79
C MET A 1 19.25 -10.73 -10.68
N ALA A 2 18.90 -9.79 -9.81
CA ALA A 2 17.79 -10.01 -8.89
C ALA A 2 16.50 -9.85 -9.70
N ASN A 3 15.65 -10.87 -9.75
CA ASN A 3 14.28 -10.70 -10.23
C ASN A 3 13.57 -9.81 -9.21
N TYR A 4 13.14 -8.62 -9.64
CA TYR A 4 12.22 -7.80 -8.87
C TYR A 4 10.83 -8.15 -9.36
N ASP A 5 10.08 -8.87 -8.52
CA ASP A 5 8.66 -9.08 -8.74
C ASP A 5 7.91 -7.92 -8.07
N CYS A 6 6.97 -7.31 -8.80
CA CYS A 6 6.22 -6.16 -8.33
C CYS A 6 4.73 -6.47 -8.44
N ASP A 7 4.17 -6.95 -7.35
CA ASP A 7 2.73 -7.15 -7.22
C ASP A 7 2.06 -5.82 -6.83
N VAL A 8 1.06 -5.42 -7.62
CA VAL A 8 0.28 -4.21 -7.41
C VAL A 8 -1.19 -4.57 -7.27
N ALA A 9 -1.83 -4.07 -6.22
CA ALA A 9 -3.26 -4.19 -5.99
C ALA A 9 -3.86 -2.86 -5.54
N LEU A 10 -5.03 -2.51 -6.09
CA LEU A 10 -5.93 -1.50 -5.53
C LEU A 10 -7.17 -2.21 -4.99
N VAL A 11 -7.51 -1.94 -3.74
CA VAL A 11 -8.63 -2.60 -3.05
C VAL A 11 -9.49 -1.58 -2.34
N GLY A 12 -10.81 -1.84 -2.30
CA GLY A 12 -11.76 -1.08 -1.47
C GLY A 12 -12.02 -1.73 -0.11
N ALA A 13 -11.43 -2.90 0.15
CA ALA A 13 -11.51 -3.59 1.44
C ALA A 13 -10.31 -3.22 2.33
N ALA A 14 -10.38 -3.60 3.61
CA ALA A 14 -9.25 -3.46 4.51
C ALA A 14 -8.01 -4.20 3.96
N LEU A 15 -6.85 -3.56 4.05
CA LEU A 15 -5.58 -4.16 3.63
C LEU A 15 -5.20 -5.29 4.59
N ASP A 16 -4.85 -6.44 4.01
CA ASP A 16 -4.26 -7.53 4.79
C ASP A 16 -2.76 -7.26 4.95
N ILE A 17 -2.30 -7.18 6.20
CA ILE A 17 -0.91 -6.81 6.55
C ILE A 17 -0.03 -8.06 6.67
N VAL A 18 -0.52 -9.24 6.26
CA VAL A 18 0.28 -10.47 6.32
C VAL A 18 1.49 -10.32 5.39
N ALA A 19 2.66 -10.33 6.03
CA ALA A 19 3.94 -10.00 5.44
C ALA A 19 4.24 -10.85 4.19
N ALA A 20 4.83 -10.18 3.19
CA ALA A 20 5.28 -10.73 1.92
C ALA A 20 5.73 -12.19 2.03
N GLU A 21 4.89 -13.08 1.50
CA GLU A 21 5.03 -14.55 1.59
C GLU A 21 6.32 -15.06 0.91
N ASN A 22 7.08 -14.17 0.25
CA ASN A 22 8.23 -14.51 -0.58
C ASN A 22 9.52 -13.74 -0.23
N THR A 23 9.74 -13.40 1.04
CA THR A 23 10.99 -12.74 1.50
C THR A 23 12.15 -13.71 1.77
N PHE A 24 11.99 -14.99 1.44
CA PHE A 24 12.97 -16.03 1.73
C PHE A 24 14.31 -15.76 1.02
N GLY A 25 15.37 -15.54 1.79
CA GLY A 25 16.70 -15.23 1.28
C GLY A 25 17.02 -13.73 1.17
N ALA A 26 16.09 -12.84 1.52
CA ALA A 26 16.39 -11.41 1.65
C ALA A 26 17.23 -11.15 2.91
N GLY A 27 18.30 -10.35 2.79
CA GLY A 27 19.11 -9.94 3.94
C GLY A 27 18.43 -8.90 4.83
N ALA A 28 17.45 -8.17 4.29
CA ALA A 28 16.60 -7.23 5.00
C ALA A 28 15.29 -7.03 4.23
N VAL A 29 14.21 -6.70 4.94
CA VAL A 29 12.91 -6.35 4.39
C VAL A 29 12.48 -5.00 4.97
N VAL A 30 12.01 -4.09 4.13
CA VAL A 30 11.46 -2.79 4.54
C VAL A 30 9.99 -2.76 4.18
N GLN A 31 9.15 -2.37 5.14
CA GLN A 31 7.71 -2.21 4.95
C GLN A 31 7.33 -0.77 5.30
N PHE A 32 6.41 -0.20 4.53
CA PHE A 32 5.89 1.15 4.74
C PHE A 32 4.37 1.10 4.75
N PHE A 33 3.77 1.74 5.76
CA PHE A 33 2.32 1.85 5.94
C PHE A 33 1.91 3.32 6.02
N GLY A 34 0.84 3.67 5.33
CA GLY A 34 0.21 4.99 5.39
C GLY A 34 -1.16 4.90 6.06
N ASP A 35 -1.19 5.03 7.38
CA ASP A 35 -2.43 4.99 8.14
C ASP A 35 -3.13 6.36 8.18
N VAL A 36 -4.46 6.36 8.16
CA VAL A 36 -5.25 7.58 8.33
C VAL A 36 -5.03 8.11 9.75
N ARG A 37 -4.56 9.36 9.85
CA ARG A 37 -4.37 10.03 11.14
C ARG A 37 -5.73 10.38 11.75
N PRO A 38 -5.88 10.36 13.09
CA PRO A 38 -7.15 10.67 13.75
C PRO A 38 -7.51 12.17 13.71
N LEU A 39 -6.56 13.03 13.34
CA LEU A 39 -6.71 14.48 13.33
C LEU A 39 -6.40 15.08 11.97
N GLU A 40 -7.25 16.00 11.52
CA GLU A 40 -7.00 16.90 10.40
C GLU A 40 -7.21 18.35 10.86
N ASN A 41 -6.21 19.22 10.65
CA ASN A 41 -6.23 20.62 11.10
C ASN A 41 -6.55 20.83 12.60
N GLY A 42 -6.25 19.84 13.44
CA GLY A 42 -6.50 19.88 14.89
C GLY A 42 -7.89 19.37 15.31
N GLU A 43 -8.74 19.01 14.35
CA GLU A 43 -10.06 18.43 14.60
C GLU A 43 -10.06 16.91 14.38
N HIS A 44 -10.89 16.19 15.11
CA HIS A 44 -11.02 14.74 14.94
C HIS A 44 -11.77 14.39 13.66
N ILE A 45 -11.30 13.36 12.97
CA ILE A 45 -11.95 12.79 11.78
C ILE A 45 -12.22 11.31 11.98
N ASP A 46 -13.33 10.83 11.41
CA ASP A 46 -13.66 9.40 11.41
C ASP A 46 -12.87 8.62 10.34
N GLY A 47 -12.41 9.31 9.29
CA GLY A 47 -11.64 8.73 8.19
C GLY A 47 -11.56 9.66 6.99
N ILE A 48 -10.98 9.15 5.90
CA ILE A 48 -10.98 9.81 4.59
C ILE A 48 -11.45 8.85 3.51
N GLU A 49 -12.08 9.40 2.47
CA GLU A 49 -12.47 8.65 1.28
C GLU A 49 -11.32 8.67 0.27
N TYR A 50 -11.01 7.49 -0.28
CA TYR A 50 -10.02 7.34 -1.33
C TYR A 50 -10.72 7.10 -2.66
N GLU A 51 -10.30 7.84 -3.69
CA GLU A 51 -10.74 7.63 -5.06
C GLU A 51 -9.54 7.39 -5.97
N ALA A 52 -9.72 6.52 -6.96
CA ALA A 52 -8.71 6.28 -7.98
C ALA A 52 -9.36 5.97 -9.32
N HIS A 53 -8.77 6.50 -10.40
CA HIS A 53 -9.00 5.93 -11.72
C HIS A 53 -8.20 4.63 -11.83
N GLN A 54 -8.85 3.50 -11.56
CA GLN A 54 -8.20 2.22 -11.31
C GLN A 54 -7.14 1.85 -12.35
N GLU A 55 -7.50 1.84 -13.64
CA GLU A 55 -6.57 1.46 -14.73
C GLU A 55 -5.31 2.34 -14.77
N MET A 56 -5.48 3.65 -14.55
CA MET A 56 -4.37 4.59 -14.56
C MET A 56 -3.50 4.41 -13.32
N ALA A 57 -4.11 4.25 -12.14
CA ALA A 57 -3.39 4.09 -10.89
C ALA A 57 -2.56 2.80 -10.88
N GLU A 58 -3.13 1.67 -11.32
CA GLU A 58 -2.41 0.40 -11.48
C GLU A 58 -1.21 0.55 -12.42
N HIS A 59 -1.39 1.24 -13.56
CA HIS A 59 -0.32 1.50 -14.51
C HIS A 59 0.79 2.37 -13.92
N GLN A 60 0.46 3.40 -13.14
CA GLN A 60 1.47 4.27 -12.51
C GLN A 60 2.22 3.58 -11.37
N LEU A 61 1.58 2.66 -10.63
CA LEU A 61 2.23 1.91 -9.55
C LEU A 61 3.20 0.83 -10.04
N ARG A 62 3.01 0.33 -11.27
CA ARG A 62 3.91 -0.67 -11.88
C ARG A 62 5.13 -0.07 -12.59
N LYS A 63 5.15 1.24 -12.82
CA LYS A 63 6.25 1.95 -13.49
C LYS A 63 7.42 2.18 -12.55
#